data_AF-A0AAV2IHV0-F1
#
_entry.id   AF-A0AAV2IHV0-F1
#
_cell.length_a   1.000
_cell.length_b   1.000
_cell.length_c   1.000
_cell.angle_alpha   90.00
_cell.angle_beta   90.00
_cell.angle_gamma   90.00
#
_symmetry.space_group_name_H-M   'P 1'
#
loop_
_entity.id
_entity.type
_entity.pdbx_description
1 polymer ?
#
loop_
_entity_poly.entity_id
_entity_poly.type
_entity_poly.pdbx_seq_one_letter_code
_entity_poly.pdbx_strand_id
1 'polypeptide(L)'
;MIKISFLMVFFLLAMDVPWLVMLNSDGFQENEKSLLSTLAMTIGELNFRDNFIKVDNSPYTLDMFFLFPLFILLMNLSLMNLMIGLAVGDINKVQKKAYLTRLRKQVFYLLELEASTPMRAVKFHIDKAVVRPNEKCQGRWRKMMARFCGAEKIYFMKKKETLDTVEQTTKLIELEMDRQRAKIEELTKTTSATLELVNRLVNSHNSQQQGNSVIARQEVGHI
;
A
#
# COMPACT_ATOMS: atom_id res chain seq x y z
N MET A 1 -20.56 8.62 -6.96
CA MET A 1 -19.78 8.66 -8.20
C MET A 1 -20.21 9.78 -9.15
N ILE A 2 -21.45 9.82 -9.65
CA ILE A 2 -21.90 10.86 -10.60
C ILE A 2 -21.70 12.29 -10.10
N LYS A 3 -22.02 12.57 -8.82
CA LYS A 3 -21.82 13.91 -8.22
C LYS A 3 -20.35 14.36 -8.21
N ILE A 4 -19.42 13.43 -7.93
CA ILE A 4 -17.99 13.72 -7.91
C ILE A 4 -17.45 13.83 -9.34
N SER A 5 -17.93 13.00 -10.26
CA SER A 5 -17.58 13.11 -11.68
C SER A 5 -18.04 14.45 -12.27
N PHE A 6 -19.21 14.95 -11.86
CA PHE A 6 -19.67 16.28 -12.24
C PHE A 6 -18.77 17.39 -11.69
N LEU A 7 -18.37 17.31 -10.41
CA LEU A 7 -17.42 18.23 -9.79
C LEU A 7 -16.07 18.24 -10.52
N MET A 8 -15.58 17.06 -10.93
CA MET A 8 -14.34 16.92 -11.70
C MET A 8 -14.42 17.63 -13.06
N VAL A 9 -15.49 17.40 -13.83
CA VAL A 9 -15.67 18.05 -15.13
C VAL A 9 -15.75 19.56 -14.96
N PHE A 10 -16.47 20.04 -13.94
CA PHE A 10 -16.53 21.47 -13.63
C PHE A 10 -15.14 22.04 -13.30
N PHE A 11 -14.34 21.34 -12.51
CA PHE A 11 -13.00 21.80 -12.15
C PHE A 11 -12.04 21.78 -13.35
N LEU A 12 -12.11 20.75 -14.20
CA LEU A 12 -11.32 20.69 -15.44
C LEU A 12 -11.61 21.88 -16.35
N LEU A 13 -12.88 22.20 -16.56
CA LEU A 13 -13.29 23.37 -17.36
C LEU A 13 -12.87 24.69 -16.69
N ALA A 14 -12.97 24.79 -15.37
CA ALA A 14 -12.56 25.98 -14.63
C ALA A 14 -11.05 26.24 -14.72
N MET A 15 -10.23 25.20 -14.80
CA MET A 15 -8.78 25.31 -14.97
C MET A 15 -8.35 25.48 -16.42
N ASP A 16 -9.14 24.99 -17.38
CA ASP A 16 -8.88 25.15 -18.81
C ASP A 16 -8.94 26.62 -19.25
N VAL A 17 -9.88 27.40 -18.73
CA VAL A 17 -10.07 28.82 -19.11
C VAL A 17 -8.84 29.69 -18.83
N PRO A 18 -8.21 29.67 -17.63
CA PRO A 18 -6.93 30.36 -17.39
C PRO A 18 -5.85 29.95 -18.38
N TRP A 19 -5.72 28.66 -18.69
CA TRP A 19 -4.70 28.18 -19.62
C TRP A 19 -4.92 28.65 -21.04
N LEU A 20 -6.16 28.61 -21.53
CA LEU A 20 -6.57 29.14 -22.83
C LEU A 20 -6.22 30.63 -22.98
N VAL A 21 -6.39 31.42 -21.92
CA VAL A 21 -6.13 32.87 -21.97
C VAL A 21 -4.64 33.20 -21.82
N MET A 22 -3.92 32.45 -20.98
CA MET A 22 -2.56 32.82 -20.57
C MET A 22 -1.50 32.17 -21.46
N LEU A 23 -1.72 30.94 -21.95
CA LEU A 23 -0.76 30.19 -22.76
C LEU A 23 -1.01 30.41 -24.25
N ASN A 24 0.00 30.94 -24.93
CA ASN A 24 -0.01 31.14 -26.38
C ASN A 24 0.79 30.02 -27.10
N SER A 25 0.54 28.75 -26.75
CA SER A 25 1.16 27.59 -27.40
C SER A 25 0.16 26.83 -28.27
N ASP A 26 0.63 26.03 -29.23
CA ASP A 26 -0.23 25.32 -30.21
C ASP A 26 -1.34 24.47 -29.58
N GLY A 27 -1.12 23.99 -28.35
CA GLY A 27 -2.09 23.22 -27.58
C GLY A 27 -3.24 24.04 -26.99
N PHE A 28 -3.12 25.37 -26.89
CA PHE A 28 -4.07 26.27 -26.22
C PHE A 28 -4.64 27.36 -27.15
N GLN A 29 -4.36 27.30 -28.45
CA GLN A 29 -4.91 28.26 -29.44
C GLN A 29 -6.40 28.01 -29.75
N GLU A 30 -6.82 26.75 -29.70
CA GLU A 30 -8.19 26.34 -30.04
C GLU A 30 -8.85 25.71 -28.81
N ASN A 31 -10.13 26.03 -28.58
CA ASN A 31 -10.89 25.53 -27.43
C ASN A 31 -10.86 24.00 -27.32
N GLU A 32 -10.93 23.28 -28.45
CA GLU A 32 -10.92 21.81 -28.47
C GLU A 32 -9.54 21.24 -28.10
N LYS A 33 -8.46 21.87 -28.60
CA LYS A 33 -7.08 21.48 -28.30
C LYS A 33 -6.70 21.83 -26.87
N SER A 34 -7.20 22.95 -26.35
CA SER A 34 -6.98 23.40 -24.96
C SER A 34 -7.51 22.37 -23.99
N LEU A 35 -8.76 21.94 -24.20
CA LEU A 35 -9.40 20.96 -23.32
C LEU A 35 -8.66 19.62 -23.33
N LEU A 36 -8.23 19.15 -24.50
CA LEU A 36 -7.42 17.93 -24.62
C LEU A 36 -6.05 18.08 -23.94
N SER A 37 -5.41 19.25 -24.08
CA SER A 37 -4.12 19.57 -23.46
C SER A 37 -4.26 19.63 -21.93
N THR A 38 -5.30 20.25 -21.40
CA THR A 38 -5.61 20.31 -19.96
C THR A 38 -5.91 18.92 -19.40
N LEU A 39 -6.59 18.05 -20.17
CA LEU A 39 -6.78 16.64 -19.81
C LEU A 39 -5.44 15.87 -19.76
N ALA A 40 -4.57 16.05 -20.75
CA ALA A 40 -3.23 15.45 -20.76
C ALA A 40 -2.39 15.93 -19.57
N MET A 41 -2.45 17.24 -19.25
CA MET A 41 -1.81 17.82 -18.07
C MET A 41 -2.33 17.24 -16.75
N THR A 42 -3.63 16.89 -16.68
CA THR A 42 -4.27 16.24 -15.52
C THR A 42 -3.90 14.77 -15.37
N ILE A 43 -3.51 14.10 -16.47
CA ILE A 43 -2.95 12.74 -16.43
C ILE A 43 -1.50 12.77 -15.93
N GLY A 44 -0.82 13.91 -16.06
CA GLY A 44 0.56 14.12 -15.62
C GLY A 44 1.51 14.57 -16.74
N GLU A 45 1.01 14.73 -17.97
CA GLU A 45 1.81 15.22 -19.09
C GLU A 45 1.82 16.75 -19.13
N LEU A 46 2.77 17.36 -18.42
CA LEU A 46 2.81 18.82 -18.23
C LEU A 46 3.49 19.59 -19.37
N ASN A 47 4.38 18.95 -20.14
CA ASN A 47 5.16 19.57 -21.21
C ASN A 47 5.69 20.98 -20.85
N PHE A 48 6.27 21.10 -19.64
CA PHE A 48 6.61 22.37 -19.01
C PHE A 48 7.52 23.25 -19.88
N ARG A 49 8.51 22.64 -20.52
CA ARG A 49 9.50 23.37 -21.33
C ARG A 49 8.88 24.01 -22.56
N ASP A 50 7.98 23.30 -23.23
CA ASP A 50 7.41 23.75 -24.49
C ASP A 50 6.26 24.74 -24.27
N ASN A 51 5.49 24.55 -23.19
CA ASN A 51 4.36 25.42 -22.87
C ASN A 51 4.74 26.67 -22.05
N PHE A 52 5.70 26.57 -21.12
CA PHE A 52 5.97 27.64 -20.15
C PHE A 52 7.35 28.30 -20.31
N ILE A 53 8.37 27.58 -20.80
CA ILE A 53 9.74 28.15 -20.94
C ILE A 53 9.96 28.77 -22.32
N LYS A 54 9.49 28.13 -23.40
CA LYS A 54 9.71 28.64 -24.77
C LYS A 54 8.79 29.82 -25.13
N VAL A 55 7.69 30.00 -24.39
CA VAL A 55 6.70 31.06 -24.63
C VAL A 55 7.10 32.32 -23.85
N ASP A 56 8.26 32.89 -24.19
CA ASP A 56 8.92 33.99 -23.45
C ASP A 56 8.18 35.36 -23.55
N ASN A 57 7.09 35.43 -24.33
CA ASN A 57 6.40 36.68 -24.67
C ASN A 57 4.96 36.80 -24.09
N SER A 58 4.55 35.95 -23.14
CA SER A 58 3.22 36.08 -22.53
C SER A 58 3.21 37.20 -21.47
N PRO A 59 2.23 38.12 -21.46
CA PRO A 59 2.13 39.16 -20.44
C PRO A 59 1.81 38.61 -19.04
N TYR A 60 1.50 37.32 -18.92
CA TYR A 60 1.04 36.67 -17.68
C TYR A 60 2.10 35.79 -17.00
N THR A 61 3.39 36.01 -17.28
CA THR A 61 4.49 35.16 -16.77
C THR A 61 4.46 34.99 -15.24
N LEU A 62 4.23 36.08 -14.48
CA LEU A 62 4.18 36.01 -13.02
C LEU A 62 3.00 35.18 -12.50
N ASP A 63 1.81 35.37 -13.07
CA ASP A 63 0.61 34.65 -12.65
C ASP A 63 0.74 33.16 -12.93
N MET A 64 1.36 32.78 -14.06
CA MET A 64 1.66 31.37 -14.37
C MET A 64 2.57 30.70 -13.35
N PHE A 65 3.60 31.41 -12.85
CA PHE A 65 4.49 30.87 -11.82
C PHE A 65 3.76 30.51 -10.52
N PHE A 66 2.65 31.19 -10.21
CA PHE A 66 1.79 30.85 -9.07
C PHE A 66 0.72 29.81 -9.40
N LEU A 67 0.06 29.94 -10.54
CA LEU A 67 -1.02 29.04 -10.98
C LEU A 67 -0.52 27.62 -11.29
N PHE A 68 0.67 27.47 -11.84
CA PHE A 68 1.19 26.16 -12.27
C PHE A 68 1.46 25.19 -11.11
N PRO A 69 2.19 25.57 -10.04
CA PRO A 69 2.35 24.71 -8.87
C PRO A 69 1.02 24.40 -8.17
N LEU A 70 0.12 25.38 -8.11
CA LEU A 70 -1.22 25.20 -7.54
C LEU A 70 -2.03 24.18 -8.35
N PHE A 71 -1.95 24.25 -9.68
CA PHE A 71 -2.57 23.30 -10.58
C PHE A 71 -2.02 21.88 -10.38
N ILE A 72 -0.70 21.70 -10.26
CA ILE A 72 -0.11 20.38 -9.99
C ILE A 72 -0.64 19.79 -8.68
N LEU A 73 -0.73 20.61 -7.63
CA LEU A 73 -1.22 20.17 -6.32
C LEU A 73 -2.72 19.81 -6.37
N LEU A 74 -3.54 20.63 -7.02
CA LEU A 74 -4.98 20.41 -7.09
C LEU A 74 -5.39 19.31 -8.08
N MET A 75 -4.77 19.25 -9.26
CA MET A 75 -5.16 18.32 -10.33
C MET A 75 -4.43 16.99 -10.27
N ASN A 76 -3.10 17.04 -10.29
CA ASN A 76 -2.30 15.83 -10.36
C ASN A 76 -2.22 15.13 -9.00
N LEU A 77 -2.13 15.89 -7.90
CA LEU A 77 -2.03 15.30 -6.57
C LEU A 77 -3.38 15.07 -5.89
N SER A 78 -4.35 16.00 -5.95
CA SER A 78 -5.65 15.78 -5.29
C SER A 78 -6.57 14.88 -6.11
N LEU A 79 -6.65 15.09 -7.42
CA LEU A 79 -7.78 14.56 -8.19
C LEU A 79 -7.60 13.08 -8.59
N MET A 80 -6.41 12.67 -9.03
CA MET A 80 -6.04 11.25 -9.20
C MET A 80 -6.24 10.46 -7.90
N ASN A 81 -5.73 10.99 -6.79
CA ASN A 81 -5.80 10.33 -5.49
C ASN A 81 -7.22 10.23 -4.94
N LEU A 82 -8.05 11.26 -5.16
CA LEU A 82 -9.45 11.24 -4.78
C LEU A 82 -10.24 10.23 -5.62
N MET A 83 -10.00 10.17 -6.94
CA MET A 83 -10.67 9.19 -7.81
C MET A 83 -10.31 7.76 -7.45
N ILE A 84 -9.02 7.48 -7.23
CA ILE A 84 -8.55 6.16 -6.83
C ILE A 84 -9.11 5.80 -5.45
N GLY A 85 -9.03 6.71 -4.47
CA GLY A 85 -9.54 6.48 -3.11
C GLY A 85 -11.04 6.19 -3.06
N LEU A 86 -11.82 6.91 -3.85
CA LEU A 86 -13.26 6.68 -4.02
C LEU A 86 -13.56 5.35 -4.71
N ALA A 87 -12.85 5.04 -5.80
CA ALA A 87 -13.03 3.78 -6.53
C ALA A 87 -12.67 2.57 -5.65
N VAL A 88 -11.56 2.62 -4.92
CA VAL A 88 -11.14 1.56 -4.00
C VAL A 88 -12.14 1.40 -2.84
N GLY A 89 -12.66 2.51 -2.31
CA GLY A 89 -13.71 2.50 -1.29
C GLY A 89 -14.98 1.80 -1.76
N ASP A 90 -15.42 2.07 -2.98
CA ASP A 90 -16.61 1.44 -3.57
C ASP A 90 -16.36 -0.01 -3.97
N ILE A 91 -15.19 -0.35 -4.52
CA ILE A 91 -14.80 -1.73 -4.83
C ILE A 91 -14.85 -2.59 -3.56
N ASN A 92 -14.34 -2.10 -2.43
CA ASN A 92 -14.36 -2.85 -1.17
C ASN A 92 -15.79 -3.16 -0.69
N LYS A 93 -16.73 -2.21 -0.86
CA LYS A 93 -18.14 -2.43 -0.52
C LYS A 93 -18.79 -3.45 -1.45
N VAL A 94 -18.54 -3.35 -2.75
CA VAL A 94 -19.06 -4.29 -3.76
C VAL A 94 -18.50 -5.69 -3.54
N GLN A 95 -17.20 -5.83 -3.23
CA GLN A 95 -16.59 -7.11 -2.93
C GLN A 95 -17.23 -7.80 -1.72
N LYS A 96 -17.46 -7.06 -0.63
CA LYS A 96 -18.15 -7.59 0.57
C LYS A 96 -19.55 -8.09 0.23
N LYS A 97 -20.33 -7.31 -0.53
CA LYS A 97 -21.69 -7.69 -0.96
C LYS A 97 -21.66 -8.87 -1.93
N ALA A 98 -20.72 -8.91 -2.85
CA ALA A 98 -20.57 -9.98 -3.84
C ALA A 98 -20.22 -11.32 -3.17
N TYR A 99 -19.37 -11.31 -2.13
CA TYR A 99 -19.05 -12.51 -1.36
C TYR A 99 -20.29 -13.15 -0.72
N LEU A 100 -21.09 -12.36 0.01
CA LEU A 100 -22.34 -12.85 0.61
C LEU A 100 -23.36 -13.27 -0.45
N THR A 101 -23.46 -12.51 -1.54
CA THR A 101 -24.36 -12.82 -2.66
C THR A 101 -23.98 -14.16 -3.30
N ARG A 102 -22.68 -14.45 -3.45
CA ARG A 102 -22.16 -15.72 -3.95
C ARG A 102 -22.50 -16.87 -3.00
N LEU A 103 -22.30 -16.71 -1.70
CA LEU A 103 -22.63 -17.73 -0.71
C LEU A 103 -24.13 -18.04 -0.70
N ARG A 104 -24.96 -17.00 -0.69
CA ARG A 104 -26.42 -17.13 -0.79
C ARG A 104 -26.81 -17.92 -2.05
N LYS A 105 -26.25 -17.58 -3.21
CA LYS A 105 -26.56 -18.29 -4.47
C LYS A 105 -26.23 -19.78 -4.38
N GLN A 106 -25.11 -20.14 -3.76
CA GLN A 106 -24.74 -21.54 -3.55
C GLN A 106 -25.71 -22.26 -2.61
N VAL A 107 -26.13 -21.61 -1.51
CA VAL A 107 -27.13 -22.18 -0.60
C VAL A 107 -28.47 -22.38 -1.31
N PHE A 108 -28.94 -21.39 -2.06
CA PHE A 108 -30.17 -21.53 -2.85
C PHE A 108 -30.09 -22.69 -3.84
N TYR A 109 -28.96 -22.82 -4.55
CA TYR A 109 -28.74 -23.92 -5.47
C TYR A 109 -28.73 -25.29 -4.77
N LEU A 110 -28.09 -25.38 -3.59
CA LEU A 110 -28.11 -26.60 -2.78
C LEU A 110 -29.52 -26.97 -2.30
N LEU A 111 -30.31 -25.99 -1.87
CA LEU A 111 -31.70 -26.20 -1.44
C LEU A 111 -32.60 -26.66 -2.60
N GLU A 112 -32.42 -26.08 -3.79
CA GLU A 112 -33.16 -26.47 -4.99
C GLU A 112 -32.77 -27.88 -5.46
N LEU A 113 -31.49 -28.22 -5.36
CA LEU A 113 -31.02 -29.60 -5.56
C LEU A 113 -31.61 -30.55 -4.53
N GLU A 114 -31.61 -30.20 -3.25
CA GLU A 114 -32.18 -31.04 -2.19
C GLU A 114 -33.68 -31.30 -2.43
N ALA A 115 -34.44 -30.26 -2.78
CA ALA A 115 -35.87 -30.37 -3.09
C ALA A 115 -36.16 -31.19 -4.35
N SER A 116 -35.30 -31.11 -5.37
CA SER A 116 -35.46 -31.87 -6.63
C SER A 116 -34.89 -33.30 -6.55
N THR A 117 -34.18 -33.65 -5.48
CA THR A 117 -33.55 -34.97 -5.33
C THR A 117 -34.57 -36.03 -4.89
N PRO A 118 -34.72 -37.15 -5.63
CA PRO A 118 -35.67 -38.21 -5.26
C PRO A 118 -35.28 -38.86 -3.93
N MET A 119 -36.28 -39.25 -3.10
CA MET A 119 -36.08 -39.78 -1.75
C MET A 119 -35.06 -40.94 -1.62
N ARG A 120 -34.86 -41.73 -2.69
CA ARG A 120 -33.85 -42.81 -2.71
C ARG A 120 -32.41 -42.27 -2.66
N ALA A 121 -32.15 -41.11 -3.25
CA ALA A 121 -30.83 -40.49 -3.27
C ALA A 121 -30.49 -39.79 -1.95
N VAL A 122 -31.49 -39.27 -1.22
CA VAL A 122 -31.33 -38.70 0.13
C VAL A 122 -30.78 -39.73 1.12
N LYS A 123 -31.04 -41.03 0.91
CA LYS A 123 -30.51 -42.13 1.71
C LYS A 123 -28.98 -42.28 1.63
N PHE A 124 -28.33 -41.70 0.62
CA PHE A 124 -26.87 -41.70 0.47
C PHE A 124 -26.20 -40.45 1.06
N HIS A 125 -26.93 -39.67 1.87
CA HIS A 125 -26.36 -38.56 2.63
C HIS A 125 -25.23 -39.04 3.56
N ILE A 126 -24.16 -38.24 3.66
CA ILE A 126 -23.00 -38.49 4.52
C ILE A 126 -23.02 -37.42 5.63
N ASP A 127 -23.27 -37.82 6.87
CA ASP A 127 -23.35 -36.91 8.03
C ASP A 127 -22.01 -36.23 8.36
N LYS A 128 -20.89 -36.93 8.13
CA LYS A 128 -19.55 -36.45 8.51
C LYS A 128 -18.53 -36.77 7.41
N ALA A 129 -18.01 -35.73 6.77
CA ALA A 129 -16.89 -35.81 5.86
C ALA A 129 -15.61 -35.31 6.56
N VAL A 130 -14.70 -36.22 6.90
CA VAL A 130 -13.38 -35.88 7.46
C VAL A 130 -12.38 -35.75 6.32
N VAL A 131 -11.84 -34.54 6.12
CA VAL A 131 -10.81 -34.29 5.09
C VAL A 131 -9.44 -34.27 5.76
N ARG A 132 -8.60 -35.26 5.46
CA ARG A 132 -7.21 -35.30 5.95
C ARG A 132 -6.27 -34.70 4.90
N PRO A 133 -5.30 -33.85 5.29
CA PRO A 133 -4.27 -33.39 4.36
C PRO A 133 -3.49 -34.59 3.82
N ASN A 134 -3.30 -34.64 2.50
CA ASN A 134 -2.47 -35.65 1.81
C ASN A 134 -2.98 -37.10 1.81
N GLU A 135 -4.28 -37.33 2.06
CA GLU A 135 -4.86 -38.67 1.87
C GLU A 135 -4.88 -39.07 0.39
N LYS A 136 -4.07 -40.07 0.02
CA LYS A 136 -4.08 -40.63 -1.33
C LYS A 136 -5.31 -41.51 -1.51
N CYS A 137 -6.08 -41.29 -2.58
CA CYS A 137 -7.19 -42.18 -2.95
C CYS A 137 -6.64 -43.56 -3.39
N GLN A 138 -6.69 -44.56 -2.50
CA GLN A 138 -6.00 -45.85 -2.73
C GLN A 138 -6.83 -46.89 -3.52
N GLY A 139 -8.15 -46.72 -3.69
CA GLY A 139 -9.00 -47.71 -4.37
C GLY A 139 -9.07 -47.57 -5.89
N ARG A 140 -8.91 -48.68 -6.64
CA ARG A 140 -9.12 -48.73 -8.11
C ARG A 140 -10.52 -48.27 -8.51
N TRP A 141 -11.55 -48.73 -7.78
CA TRP A 141 -12.94 -48.29 -7.94
C TRP A 141 -13.12 -46.79 -7.66
N ARG A 142 -12.47 -46.26 -6.64
CA ARG A 142 -12.53 -44.83 -6.27
C ARG A 142 -11.83 -43.95 -7.30
N LYS A 143 -10.73 -44.41 -7.91
CA LYS A 143 -10.07 -43.75 -9.06
C LYS A 143 -10.93 -43.77 -10.33
N MET A 144 -11.65 -44.86 -10.57
CA MET A 144 -12.56 -44.98 -11.70
C MET A 144 -13.80 -44.09 -11.52
N MET A 145 -14.42 -44.09 -10.33
CA MET A 145 -15.54 -43.20 -10.02
C MET A 145 -15.14 -41.73 -9.99
N ALA A 146 -13.92 -41.40 -9.55
CA ALA A 146 -13.37 -40.04 -9.66
C ALA A 146 -13.26 -39.55 -11.12
N ARG A 147 -13.13 -40.45 -12.11
CA ARG A 147 -13.12 -40.08 -13.53
C ARG A 147 -14.53 -39.86 -14.09
N PHE A 148 -15.53 -40.60 -13.58
CA PHE A 148 -16.91 -40.52 -14.04
C PHE A 148 -17.74 -39.42 -13.35
N CYS A 149 -17.55 -39.24 -12.04
CA CYS A 149 -18.30 -38.26 -11.23
C CYS A 149 -17.58 -36.92 -11.06
N GLY A 150 -16.38 -36.78 -11.63
CA GLY A 150 -15.43 -35.73 -11.26
C GLY A 150 -14.94 -35.95 -9.82
N ALA A 151 -13.64 -35.97 -9.60
CA ALA A 151 -13.12 -35.78 -8.27
C ALA A 151 -13.42 -34.34 -7.87
N GLU A 152 -14.62 -34.08 -7.35
CA GLU A 152 -14.96 -32.78 -6.83
C GLU A 152 -14.03 -32.55 -5.64
N LYS A 153 -12.97 -31.78 -5.89
CA LYS A 153 -12.19 -31.19 -4.81
C LYS A 153 -13.21 -30.43 -4.00
N ILE A 154 -13.42 -30.83 -2.75
CA ILE A 154 -14.19 -30.05 -1.79
C ILE A 154 -13.41 -28.75 -1.64
N TYR A 155 -13.75 -27.74 -2.43
CA TYR A 155 -13.26 -26.39 -2.25
C TYR A 155 -14.00 -25.88 -1.01
N PHE A 156 -13.41 -26.09 0.16
CA PHE A 156 -13.76 -25.25 1.30
C PHE A 156 -13.61 -23.83 0.79
N MET A 157 -14.72 -23.09 0.75
CA MET A 157 -14.72 -21.71 0.33
C MET A 157 -14.10 -20.93 1.49
N LYS A 158 -12.78 -21.07 1.64
CA LYS A 158 -11.97 -20.29 2.54
C LYS A 158 -12.31 -18.86 2.15
N LYS A 159 -12.98 -18.13 3.05
CA LYS A 159 -13.06 -16.66 3.00
C LYS A 159 -11.67 -16.22 2.55
N LYS A 160 -11.56 -15.53 1.41
CA LYS A 160 -10.25 -15.07 0.93
C LYS A 160 -9.74 -14.12 2.02
N GLU A 161 -8.94 -14.68 2.92
CA GLU A 161 -8.37 -14.10 4.14
C GLU A 161 -7.31 -13.06 3.75
N THR A 162 -7.47 -12.28 2.68
CA THR A 162 -6.51 -11.19 2.41
C THR A 162 -6.52 -10.16 3.54
N LEU A 163 -7.64 -10.01 4.25
CA LEU A 163 -7.73 -9.18 5.45
C LEU A 163 -7.02 -9.83 6.65
N ASP A 164 -7.24 -11.12 6.87
CA ASP A 164 -6.69 -11.84 8.03
C ASP A 164 -5.18 -12.14 7.82
N THR A 165 -4.70 -12.25 6.57
CA THR A 165 -3.25 -12.39 6.26
C THR A 165 -2.50 -11.10 6.57
N VAL A 166 -3.06 -9.93 6.22
CA VAL A 166 -2.44 -8.64 6.57
C VAL A 166 -2.41 -8.47 8.08
N GLU A 167 -3.51 -8.76 8.78
CA GLU A 167 -3.58 -8.68 10.24
C GLU A 167 -2.63 -9.67 10.94
N GLN A 168 -2.47 -10.89 10.41
CA GLN A 168 -1.50 -11.86 10.89
C GLN A 168 -0.06 -11.41 10.62
N THR A 169 0.23 -10.84 9.45
CA THR A 169 1.56 -10.29 9.15
C THR A 169 1.88 -9.07 10.02
N THR A 170 0.92 -8.18 10.28
CA THR A 170 1.13 -7.03 11.18
C THR A 170 1.38 -7.49 12.61
N LYS A 171 0.63 -8.50 13.10
CA LYS A 171 0.87 -9.10 14.42
C LYS A 171 2.23 -9.79 14.53
N LEU A 172 2.68 -10.45 13.47
CA LEU A 172 4.02 -11.05 13.41
C LEU A 172 5.13 -9.98 13.38
N ILE A 173 4.93 -8.91 12.62
CA ILE A 173 5.85 -7.77 12.57
C ILE A 173 5.94 -7.10 13.95
N GLU A 174 4.81 -6.92 14.64
CA GLU A 174 4.75 -6.34 15.99
C GLU A 174 5.52 -7.20 17.00
N LEU A 175 5.31 -8.53 16.99
CA LEU A 175 6.06 -9.47 17.84
C LEU A 175 7.57 -9.46 17.56
N GLU A 176 7.97 -9.37 16.29
CA GLU A 176 9.39 -9.32 15.93
C GLU A 176 10.02 -7.96 16.29
N MET A 177 9.27 -6.86 16.17
CA MET A 177 9.69 -5.52 16.61
C MET A 177 9.91 -5.47 18.12
N ASP A 178 9.06 -6.11 18.93
CA ASP A 178 9.24 -6.19 20.38
C ASP A 178 10.49 -6.99 20.77
N ARG A 179 10.77 -8.08 20.06
CA ARG A 179 12.04 -8.81 20.21
C ARG A 179 13.25 -7.96 19.86
N GLN A 180 13.17 -7.17 18.79
CA GLN A 180 14.24 -6.27 18.40
C GLN A 180 14.44 -5.16 19.43
N ARG A 181 13.36 -4.59 20.00
CA ARG A 181 13.43 -3.61 21.09
C ARG A 181 14.16 -4.16 22.31
N ALA A 182 13.84 -5.39 22.73
CA ALA A 182 14.53 -6.02 23.87
C ALA A 182 16.04 -6.19 23.62
N LYS A 183 16.43 -6.62 22.41
CA LYS A 183 17.84 -6.70 22.01
C LYS A 183 18.53 -5.34 21.95
N ILE A 184 17.83 -4.31 21.46
CA ILE A 184 18.36 -2.94 21.41
C ILE A 184 18.56 -2.40 22.83
N GLU A 185 17.67 -2.68 23.76
CA GLU A 185 17.81 -2.26 25.15
C GLU A 185 19.04 -2.91 25.81
N GLU A 186 19.28 -4.20 25.54
CA GLU A 186 20.47 -4.91 25.99
C GLU A 186 21.76 -4.35 25.37
N LEU A 187 21.75 -4.08 24.06
CA LEU A 187 22.85 -3.41 23.38
C LEU A 187 23.08 -1.99 23.91
N THR A 188 22.03 -1.28 24.29
CA THR A 188 22.14 0.07 24.87
C THR A 188 22.81 0.00 26.24
N LYS A 189 22.43 -0.97 27.09
CA LYS A 189 23.08 -1.18 28.41
C LYS A 189 24.55 -1.55 28.27
N THR A 190 24.90 -2.44 27.34
CA THR A 190 26.29 -2.84 27.11
C THR A 190 27.12 -1.69 26.52
N THR A 191 26.57 -0.91 25.60
CA THR A 191 27.26 0.28 25.05
C THR A 191 27.43 1.39 26.07
N SER A 192 26.46 1.64 26.95
CA SER A 192 26.65 2.57 28.07
C SER A 192 27.74 2.09 29.03
N ALA A 193 27.77 0.79 29.35
CA ALA A 193 28.82 0.21 30.20
C ALA A 193 30.22 0.30 29.55
N THR A 194 30.33 0.05 28.23
CA THR A 194 31.62 0.20 27.53
C THR A 194 32.07 1.66 27.48
N LEU A 195 31.15 2.61 27.26
CA LEU A 195 31.47 4.05 27.30
C LEU A 195 31.95 4.50 28.69
N GLU A 196 31.33 4.01 29.76
CA GLU A 196 31.77 4.30 31.13
C GLU A 196 33.17 3.75 31.41
N LEU A 197 33.46 2.52 30.98
CA LEU A 197 34.79 1.93 31.12
C LEU A 197 35.84 2.71 30.34
N VAL A 198 35.54 3.11 29.10
CA VAL A 198 36.43 3.94 28.28
C VAL A 198 36.69 5.28 28.98
N ASN A 199 35.66 5.95 29.48
CA ASN A 199 35.82 7.21 30.21
C ASN A 199 36.65 7.04 31.49
N ARG A 200 36.50 5.94 32.23
CA ARG A 200 37.34 5.64 33.39
C ARG A 200 38.80 5.42 33.02
N LEU A 201 39.07 4.71 31.92
CA LEU A 201 40.44 4.50 31.43
C LEU A 201 41.09 5.81 30.99
N VAL A 202 40.37 6.67 30.27
CA VAL A 202 40.85 8.00 29.86
C VAL A 202 41.18 8.85 31.08
N ASN A 203 40.31 8.88 32.09
CA ASN A 203 40.55 9.64 33.32
C ASN A 203 41.74 9.09 34.11
N SER A 204 41.90 7.77 34.18
CA SER A 204 43.06 7.12 34.78
C SER A 204 44.36 7.46 34.05
N HIS A 205 44.34 7.47 32.71
CA HIS A 205 45.51 7.80 31.91
C HIS A 205 45.90 9.28 32.06
N ASN A 206 44.92 10.19 32.08
CA ASN A 206 45.15 11.61 32.35
C ASN A 206 45.72 11.84 33.76
N SER A 207 45.27 11.06 34.75
CA SER A 207 45.78 11.12 36.12
C SER A 207 47.22 10.59 36.23
N GLN A 208 47.56 9.54 35.47
CA GLN A 208 48.93 9.03 35.36
C GLN A 208 49.86 10.01 34.65
N GLN A 209 49.41 10.69 33.59
CA GLN A 209 50.20 11.72 32.93
C GLN A 209 50.47 12.92 33.84
N GLN A 210 49.48 13.34 34.64
CA GLN A 210 49.69 14.38 35.66
C GLN A 210 50.68 13.92 36.74
N GLY A 211 50.55 12.69 37.26
CA GLY A 211 51.49 12.12 38.24
C GLY A 211 52.93 12.04 37.72
N ASN A 212 53.14 11.54 36.49
CA ASN A 212 54.47 11.48 35.88
C ASN A 212 55.06 12.87 35.59
N SER A 213 54.23 13.87 35.26
CA SER A 213 54.69 15.25 35.05
C SER A 213 55.12 15.94 36.37
N VAL A 214 54.52 15.56 37.50
CA VAL A 214 54.89 16.07 38.83
C VAL A 214 56.17 15.43 39.34
N ILE A 215 56.34 14.11 39.13
CA ILE A 215 57.58 13.39 39.48
C ILE A 215 58.75 13.89 38.62
N ALA A 216 58.55 14.08 37.31
CA ALA A 216 59.56 14.67 36.43
C ALA A 216 59.94 16.12 36.82
N ARG A 217 59.01 16.90 37.42
CA ARG A 217 59.33 18.24 37.97
C ARG A 217 60.07 18.18 39.31
N GLN A 218 59.85 17.16 40.13
CA GLN A 218 60.60 16.96 41.38
C GLN A 218 62.03 16.47 41.15
N GLU A 219 62.27 15.67 40.10
CA GLU A 219 63.63 15.22 39.75
C GLU A 219 64.50 16.32 39.13
N VAL A 220 63.91 17.31 38.45
CA VAL A 220 64.64 18.45 37.86
C VAL A 220 64.93 19.56 38.89
N GLY A 221 64.25 19.56 40.05
CA GLY A 221 64.46 20.55 41.13
C GLY A 221 65.58 20.23 42.12
N HIS A 222 66.32 19.13 41.93
CA HIS A 222 67.35 18.65 42.85
C HIS A 222 68.75 18.51 42.24
N ILE A 223 69.03 19.24 41.15
CA ILE A 223 70.38 19.40 40.57
C ILE A 223 70.77 20.88 40.63
#